data_AF-A0A925SIJ4-F1
#
_entry.id   AF-A0A925SIJ4-F1
#
_cell.length_a   1.000
_cell.length_b   1.000
_cell.length_c   1.000
_cell.angle_alpha   90.00
_cell.angle_beta   90.00
_cell.angle_gamma   90.00
#
_symmetry.space_group_name_H-M   'P 1'
#
loop_
_entity.id
_entity.type
_entity.pdbx_description
1 polymer ?
#
loop_
_entity_poly.entity_id
_entity_poly.type
_entity_poly.pdbx_seq_one_letter_code
_entity_poly.pdbx_strand_id
1 'polypeptide(L)'
;MVKRKNLFLPEPRWTVMRLLRTGVLLTALAATCAAAWLAYFAFKPIDTLTSARTFNVDPGRSLRGVSEQFAKAGLISDYWSFFVFARLMGAAEEVKAGSYQVGEQIAPYRLLEKIVRGEFAQAELKFIEGWTFAQLRNVLDAHPALSHESTGLSDAQILQRLDIDKVSPEGWFFPDTYFFAAGSSDLALLKQAYLRMESKLQALWEQREAGLPLNNAYEALVLASIVEKETGRNDERELVAAVFINRLKRGMRLQTDPTVIYGLGASFDGNLRRRDLQTDNIYNTYTRY
;
A
#
# COMPACT_ATOMS: atom_id res chain seq x y z
N MET A 1 -36.62 -93.88 0.57
CA MET A 1 -35.42 -93.51 -0.21
C MET A 1 -35.84 -92.38 -1.16
N VAL A 2 -35.08 -91.26 -1.20
CA VAL A 2 -35.08 -90.21 -2.26
C VAL A 2 -36.32 -89.27 -2.30
N LYS A 3 -36.27 -87.94 -2.50
CA LYS A 3 -35.27 -86.84 -2.38
C LYS A 3 -36.06 -85.50 -2.43
N ARG A 4 -35.51 -84.50 -1.74
CA ARG A 4 -35.43 -83.06 -2.06
C ARG A 4 -36.72 -82.21 -2.18
N LYS A 5 -36.91 -81.39 -1.13
CA LYS A 5 -37.62 -80.10 -1.17
C LYS A 5 -36.89 -79.13 -2.12
N ASN A 6 -37.60 -78.59 -3.10
CA ASN A 6 -37.17 -77.41 -3.84
C ASN A 6 -37.46 -76.18 -2.97
N LEU A 7 -36.41 -75.59 -2.39
CA LEU A 7 -36.47 -74.28 -1.75
C LEU A 7 -36.05 -73.23 -2.78
N PHE A 8 -37.01 -72.73 -3.54
CA PHE A 8 -36.82 -71.55 -4.37
C PHE A 8 -36.90 -70.31 -3.46
N LEU A 9 -35.75 -69.72 -3.14
CA LEU A 9 -35.68 -68.36 -2.60
C LEU A 9 -35.50 -67.40 -3.80
N PRO A 10 -36.30 -66.32 -3.91
CA PRO A 10 -36.16 -65.37 -5.00
C PRO A 10 -34.90 -64.50 -4.81
N GLU A 11 -34.10 -64.38 -5.87
CA GLU A 11 -32.86 -63.60 -5.96
C GLU A 11 -33.12 -62.08 -5.80
N PRO A 12 -32.61 -61.39 -4.75
CA PRO A 12 -32.83 -59.95 -4.53
C PRO A 12 -31.85 -59.05 -5.32
N ARG A 13 -31.05 -59.61 -6.23
CA ARG A 13 -29.94 -58.88 -6.88
C ARG A 13 -30.41 -57.78 -7.83
N TRP A 14 -31.59 -57.94 -8.42
CA TRP A 14 -32.11 -57.01 -9.44
C TRP A 14 -32.73 -55.74 -8.86
N THR A 15 -33.40 -55.84 -7.71
CA THR A 15 -33.93 -54.68 -6.97
C THR A 15 -32.81 -53.87 -6.33
N VAL A 16 -31.78 -54.52 -5.79
CA VAL A 16 -30.59 -53.82 -5.26
C VAL A 16 -29.83 -53.08 -6.35
N MET A 17 -29.60 -53.68 -7.54
CA MET A 17 -28.99 -52.98 -8.68
C MET A 17 -29.82 -51.81 -9.20
N ARG A 18 -31.16 -51.91 -9.17
CA ARG A 18 -32.05 -50.80 -9.53
C ARG A 18 -31.94 -49.64 -8.52
N LEU A 19 -31.96 -49.94 -7.23
CA LEU A 19 -31.81 -48.94 -6.16
C LEU A 19 -30.45 -48.22 -6.23
N LEU A 20 -29.37 -48.96 -6.49
CA LEU A 20 -28.03 -48.38 -6.69
C LEU A 20 -27.98 -47.48 -7.93
N ARG A 21 -28.55 -47.93 -9.07
CA ARG A 21 -28.63 -47.11 -10.30
C ARG A 21 -29.44 -45.84 -10.10
N THR A 22 -30.59 -45.92 -9.44
CA THR A 22 -31.40 -44.74 -9.12
C THR A 22 -30.66 -43.80 -8.16
N GLY A 23 -29.92 -44.34 -7.19
CA GLY A 23 -29.08 -43.55 -6.30
C GLY A 23 -28.00 -42.78 -7.06
N VAL A 24 -27.27 -43.43 -7.96
CA VAL A 24 -26.24 -42.79 -8.81
C VAL A 24 -26.86 -41.74 -9.74
N LEU A 25 -28.02 -42.01 -10.33
CA LEU A 25 -28.71 -41.04 -11.19
C LEU A 25 -29.17 -39.80 -10.40
N LEU A 26 -29.68 -39.98 -9.18
CA LEU A 26 -30.09 -38.87 -8.32
C LEU A 26 -28.90 -38.02 -7.87
N THR A 27 -27.76 -38.65 -7.51
CA THR A 27 -26.55 -37.90 -7.16
C THR A 27 -25.97 -37.16 -8.36
N ALA A 28 -25.96 -37.77 -9.54
CA ALA A 28 -25.51 -37.12 -10.77
C ALA A 28 -26.40 -35.92 -11.15
N LEU A 29 -27.72 -36.08 -11.02
CA LEU A 29 -28.68 -34.99 -11.24
C LEU A 29 -28.48 -33.86 -10.24
N ALA A 30 -28.34 -34.17 -8.96
CA ALA A 30 -28.07 -33.17 -7.92
C ALA A 30 -26.75 -32.41 -8.17
N ALA A 31 -25.69 -33.12 -8.55
CA ALA A 31 -24.41 -32.51 -8.91
C ALA A 31 -24.53 -31.59 -10.14
N THR A 32 -25.30 -31.99 -11.15
CA THR A 32 -25.54 -31.20 -12.36
C THR A 32 -26.33 -29.92 -12.03
N CYS A 33 -27.39 -30.03 -11.23
CA CYS A 33 -28.15 -28.88 -10.77
C CYS A 33 -27.29 -27.93 -9.92
N ALA A 34 -26.44 -28.46 -9.04
CA ALA A 34 -25.51 -27.66 -8.25
C ALA A 34 -24.48 -26.93 -9.11
N ALA A 35 -23.90 -27.60 -10.12
CA ALA A 35 -22.97 -26.99 -11.07
C ALA A 35 -23.64 -25.91 -11.92
N ALA A 36 -24.86 -26.17 -12.41
CA ALA A 36 -25.63 -25.18 -13.17
C ALA A 36 -25.98 -23.96 -12.32
N TRP A 37 -26.37 -24.16 -11.05
CA TRP A 37 -26.62 -23.08 -10.11
C TRP A 37 -25.36 -22.27 -9.82
N LEU A 38 -24.22 -22.91 -9.59
CA LEU A 38 -22.93 -22.23 -9.38
C LEU A 38 -22.50 -21.43 -10.61
N ALA A 39 -22.63 -21.98 -11.81
CA ALA A 39 -22.33 -21.26 -13.04
C ALA A 39 -23.27 -20.05 -13.22
N TYR A 40 -24.57 -20.24 -12.97
CA TYR A 40 -25.54 -19.15 -13.02
C TYR A 40 -25.19 -18.04 -12.02
N PHE A 41 -24.87 -18.40 -10.77
CA PHE A 41 -24.44 -17.45 -9.75
C PHE A 41 -23.15 -16.73 -10.15
N ALA A 42 -22.15 -17.46 -10.61
CA ALA A 42 -20.84 -16.91 -10.94
C ALA A 42 -20.93 -15.82 -12.02
N PHE A 43 -21.73 -16.04 -13.07
CA PHE A 43 -21.79 -15.17 -14.25
C PHE A 43 -22.94 -14.16 -14.25
N LYS A 44 -24.00 -14.36 -13.45
CA LYS A 44 -25.09 -13.39 -13.34
C LYS A 44 -24.58 -12.10 -12.67
N PRO A 45 -24.72 -10.93 -13.31
CA PRO A 45 -24.39 -9.65 -12.71
C PRO A 45 -25.10 -9.43 -11.37
N ILE A 46 -24.37 -8.86 -10.42
CA ILE A 46 -24.93 -8.32 -9.20
C ILE A 46 -25.74 -7.07 -9.56
N ASP A 47 -27.03 -7.08 -9.22
CA ASP A 47 -28.01 -6.05 -9.55
C ASP A 47 -28.33 -5.11 -8.36
N THR A 48 -27.65 -5.30 -7.23
CA THR A 48 -27.88 -4.51 -6.01
C THR A 48 -27.29 -3.09 -6.08
N LEU A 49 -26.35 -2.84 -7.00
CA LEU A 49 -25.71 -1.53 -7.17
C LEU A 49 -26.31 -0.76 -8.35
N THR A 50 -26.82 0.43 -8.07
CA THR A 50 -27.28 1.40 -9.08
C THR A 50 -26.18 2.34 -9.58
N SER A 51 -25.03 2.37 -8.89
CA SER A 51 -23.85 3.15 -9.27
C SER A 51 -22.58 2.50 -8.73
N ALA A 52 -21.43 2.80 -9.34
CA ALA A 52 -20.14 2.35 -8.81
C ALA A 52 -19.93 2.79 -7.34
N ARG A 53 -19.46 1.89 -6.49
CA ARG A 53 -19.23 2.12 -5.05
C ARG A 53 -17.94 1.48 -4.56
N THR A 54 -17.32 2.10 -3.56
CA THR A 54 -16.13 1.55 -2.90
C THR A 54 -16.55 0.66 -1.73
N PHE A 55 -15.97 -0.53 -1.64
CA PHE A 55 -16.18 -1.48 -0.55
C PHE A 55 -14.86 -1.84 0.10
N ASN A 56 -14.80 -1.74 1.43
CA ASN A 56 -13.58 -2.00 2.19
C ASN A 56 -13.59 -3.44 2.71
N VAL A 57 -12.44 -4.10 2.63
CA VAL A 57 -12.18 -5.41 3.24
C VAL A 57 -11.15 -5.23 4.34
N ASP A 58 -11.56 -5.49 5.58
CA ASP A 58 -10.72 -5.28 6.76
C ASP A 58 -9.54 -6.28 6.82
N PRO A 59 -8.35 -5.85 7.28
CA PRO A 59 -7.21 -6.74 7.50
C PRO A 59 -7.54 -7.94 8.40
N GLY A 60 -7.08 -9.13 8.01
CA GLY A 60 -7.25 -10.36 8.79
C GLY A 60 -8.67 -10.93 8.81
N ARG A 61 -9.62 -10.36 8.06
CA ARG A 61 -10.99 -10.87 7.96
C ARG A 61 -11.03 -12.15 7.11
N SER A 62 -11.69 -13.19 7.60
CA SER A 62 -11.87 -14.45 6.87
C SER A 62 -12.82 -14.28 5.66
N LEU A 63 -12.71 -15.14 4.65
CA LEU A 63 -13.61 -15.14 3.48
C LEU A 63 -15.10 -15.08 3.88
N ARG A 64 -15.47 -15.80 4.95
CA ARG A 64 -16.83 -15.75 5.50
C ARG A 64 -17.19 -14.35 6.00
N GLY A 65 -16.31 -13.74 6.80
CA GLY A 65 -16.52 -12.38 7.31
C GLY A 65 -16.61 -11.34 6.19
N VAL A 66 -15.83 -11.49 5.12
CA VAL A 66 -15.90 -10.63 3.93
C VAL A 66 -17.24 -10.80 3.20
N SER A 67 -17.69 -12.04 3.03
CA SER A 67 -19.01 -12.34 2.44
C SER A 67 -20.14 -11.71 3.26
N GLU A 68 -20.09 -11.84 4.58
CA GLU A 68 -21.08 -11.23 5.49
C GLU A 68 -21.05 -9.69 5.44
N GLN A 69 -19.87 -9.10 5.34
CA GLN A 69 -19.70 -7.65 5.17
C GLN A 69 -20.32 -7.16 3.87
N PHE A 70 -20.08 -7.85 2.75
CA PHE A 70 -20.66 -7.47 1.46
C PHE A 70 -22.17 -7.60 1.43
N ALA A 71 -22.72 -8.64 2.06
CA ALA A 71 -24.18 -8.79 2.17
C ALA A 71 -24.78 -7.65 3.01
N LYS A 72 -24.18 -7.33 4.16
CA LYS A 72 -24.61 -6.21 5.02
C LYS A 72 -24.51 -4.85 4.34
N ALA A 73 -23.49 -4.65 3.50
CA ALA A 73 -23.29 -3.43 2.75
C ALA A 73 -24.17 -3.35 1.48
N GLY A 74 -24.99 -4.37 1.22
CA GLY A 74 -25.85 -4.45 0.04
C GLY A 74 -25.09 -4.70 -1.26
N LEU A 75 -23.82 -5.12 -1.23
CA LEU A 75 -23.06 -5.47 -2.42
C LEU A 75 -23.49 -6.82 -3.00
N ILE A 76 -23.90 -7.77 -2.17
CA ILE A 76 -24.42 -9.08 -2.62
C ILE A 76 -25.73 -9.38 -1.91
N SER A 77 -26.62 -10.13 -2.55
CA SER A 77 -27.93 -10.45 -1.98
C SER A 77 -27.85 -11.44 -0.81
N ASP A 78 -26.90 -12.37 -0.85
CA ASP A 78 -26.71 -13.42 0.16
C ASP A 78 -25.22 -13.74 0.34
N TYR A 79 -24.80 -13.87 1.60
CA TYR A 79 -23.41 -14.16 1.94
C TYR A 79 -23.04 -15.62 1.64
N TRP A 80 -23.99 -16.56 1.79
CA TRP A 80 -23.70 -17.99 1.69
C TRP A 80 -23.32 -18.38 0.27
N SER A 81 -24.04 -17.86 -0.72
CA SER A 81 -23.80 -18.11 -2.13
C SER A 81 -22.40 -17.66 -2.57
N PHE A 82 -21.99 -16.45 -2.17
CA PHE A 82 -20.65 -15.93 -2.46
C PHE A 82 -19.56 -16.71 -1.72
N PHE A 83 -19.79 -17.05 -0.45
CA PHE A 83 -18.85 -17.83 0.35
C PHE A 83 -18.59 -19.23 -0.25
N VAL A 84 -19.65 -19.97 -0.62
CA VAL A 84 -19.53 -21.30 -1.22
C VAL A 84 -18.82 -21.24 -2.56
N PHE A 85 -19.20 -20.28 -3.41
CA PHE A 85 -18.53 -20.05 -4.70
C PHE A 85 -17.03 -19.77 -4.51
N ALA A 86 -16.67 -18.80 -3.67
CA ALA A 86 -15.29 -18.43 -3.43
C ALA A 86 -14.45 -19.56 -2.81
N ARG A 87 -15.05 -20.36 -1.93
CA ARG A 87 -14.38 -21.54 -1.35
C ARG A 87 -14.10 -22.62 -2.39
N LEU A 88 -15.03 -22.87 -3.32
CA LEU A 88 -14.84 -23.83 -4.41
C LEU A 88 -13.79 -23.38 -5.42
N MET A 89 -13.65 -22.07 -5.62
CA MET A 89 -12.62 -21.47 -6.47
C MET A 89 -11.22 -21.45 -5.81
N GLY A 90 -11.07 -21.98 -4.59
CA GLY A 90 -9.79 -21.98 -3.87
C GLY A 90 -9.39 -20.62 -3.25
N ALA A 91 -10.25 -19.61 -3.35
CA ALA A 91 -9.94 -18.23 -2.96
C ALA A 91 -9.99 -17.96 -1.44
N ALA A 92 -10.19 -18.98 -0.60
CA ALA A 92 -10.46 -18.81 0.83
C ALA A 92 -9.30 -18.16 1.62
N GLU A 93 -8.06 -18.36 1.17
CA GLU A 93 -6.83 -17.82 1.80
C GLU A 93 -6.21 -16.66 0.98
N GLU A 94 -6.76 -16.36 -0.19
CA GLU A 94 -6.16 -15.41 -1.13
C GLU A 94 -6.82 -14.02 -1.09
N VAL A 95 -7.91 -13.87 -0.35
CA VAL A 95 -8.63 -12.59 -0.18
C VAL A 95 -7.69 -11.54 0.39
N LYS A 96 -7.41 -10.50 -0.42
CA LYS A 96 -6.58 -9.38 0.03
C LYS A 96 -7.44 -8.35 0.76
N ALA A 97 -6.94 -7.85 1.87
CA ALA A 97 -7.54 -6.70 2.56
C ALA A 97 -7.26 -5.42 1.76
N GLY A 98 -8.24 -4.51 1.74
CA GLY A 98 -8.16 -3.25 1.01
C GLY A 98 -9.51 -2.76 0.52
N SER A 99 -9.52 -1.57 -0.07
CA SER A 99 -10.74 -0.97 -0.65
C SER A 99 -10.85 -1.32 -2.12
N TYR A 100 -12.03 -1.73 -2.57
CA TYR A 100 -12.29 -2.14 -3.95
C TYR A 100 -13.37 -1.26 -4.55
N GLN A 101 -13.07 -0.64 -5.70
CA GLN A 101 -14.09 0.06 -6.47
C GLN A 101 -14.90 -0.95 -7.28
N VAL A 102 -16.15 -1.15 -6.89
CA VAL A 102 -17.05 -2.09 -7.55
C VAL A 102 -17.97 -1.32 -8.48
N GLY A 103 -17.86 -1.61 -9.78
CA GLY A 103 -18.71 -1.03 -10.81
C GLY A 103 -20.13 -1.60 -10.81
N GLU A 104 -21.01 -0.96 -11.58
CA GLU A 104 -22.35 -1.46 -11.85
C GLU A 104 -22.27 -2.82 -12.56
N GLN A 105 -23.20 -3.74 -12.24
CA GLN A 105 -23.35 -5.03 -12.91
C GLN A 105 -22.09 -5.94 -12.87
N ILE A 106 -21.23 -5.81 -11.86
CA ILE A 106 -20.11 -6.75 -11.69
C ILE A 106 -20.65 -8.18 -11.46
N ALA A 107 -20.10 -9.17 -12.15
CA ALA A 107 -20.43 -10.56 -11.89
C ALA A 107 -19.63 -11.09 -10.68
N PRO A 108 -20.17 -12.01 -9.86
CA PRO A 108 -19.46 -12.56 -8.69
C PRO A 108 -18.07 -13.14 -8.99
N TYR A 109 -17.87 -13.75 -10.17
CA TYR A 109 -16.53 -14.23 -10.57
C TYR A 109 -15.52 -13.08 -10.73
N ARG A 110 -15.93 -11.95 -11.32
CA ARG A 110 -15.08 -10.76 -11.47
C ARG A 110 -14.83 -10.09 -10.14
N LEU A 111 -15.84 -9.99 -9.28
CA LEU A 111 -15.68 -9.46 -7.94
C LEU A 111 -14.68 -10.30 -7.14
N LEU A 112 -14.78 -11.62 -7.21
CA LEU A 112 -13.84 -12.53 -6.57
C LEU A 112 -12.43 -12.38 -7.14
N GLU A 113 -12.28 -12.36 -8.47
CA GLU A 113 -11.00 -12.13 -9.16
C GLU A 113 -10.36 -10.82 -8.71
N LYS A 114 -11.14 -9.75 -8.62
CA LYS A 114 -10.71 -8.42 -8.16
C LYS A 114 -10.15 -8.44 -6.74
N ILE A 115 -10.81 -9.18 -5.84
CA ILE A 115 -10.43 -9.28 -4.42
C ILE A 115 -9.23 -10.21 -4.20
N VAL A 116 -9.14 -11.29 -4.97
CA VAL A 116 -8.02 -12.23 -4.93
C VAL A 116 -6.75 -11.60 -5.50
N ARG A 117 -6.87 -10.87 -6.61
CA ARG A 117 -5.74 -10.15 -7.23
C ARG A 117 -5.33 -8.88 -6.49
N GLY A 118 -6.17 -8.37 -5.59
CA GLY A 118 -5.92 -7.09 -4.93
C GLY A 118 -6.01 -5.91 -5.90
N GLU A 119 -6.98 -5.92 -6.83
CA GLU A 119 -7.27 -4.78 -7.71
C GLU A 119 -8.01 -3.67 -6.93
N PHE A 120 -7.30 -3.06 -5.99
CA PHE A 120 -7.82 -2.04 -5.09
C PHE A 120 -8.28 -0.77 -5.83
N ALA A 121 -9.18 -0.02 -5.21
CA ALA A 121 -9.33 1.41 -5.49
C ALA A 121 -7.99 2.07 -5.15
N GLN A 122 -7.22 2.41 -6.18
CA GLN A 122 -5.93 3.05 -6.04
C GLN A 122 -6.15 4.53 -5.72
N ALA A 123 -5.57 4.96 -4.62
CA ALA A 123 -5.31 6.36 -4.35
C ALA A 123 -3.82 6.65 -4.63
N GLU A 124 -3.50 7.91 -4.84
CA GLU A 124 -2.13 8.36 -5.02
C GLU A 124 -1.81 9.48 -4.02
N LEU A 125 -0.55 9.55 -3.61
CA LEU A 125 -0.04 10.67 -2.84
C LEU A 125 1.35 11.03 -3.35
N LYS A 126 1.52 12.30 -3.70
CA LYS A 126 2.78 12.82 -4.22
C LYS A 126 3.61 13.42 -3.09
N PHE A 127 4.81 12.90 -2.91
CA PHE A 127 5.86 13.52 -2.11
C PHE A 127 6.69 14.41 -3.02
N ILE A 128 6.67 15.71 -2.77
CA ILE A 128 7.36 16.69 -3.62
C ILE A 128 8.79 16.90 -3.13
N GLU A 129 9.72 17.07 -4.08
CA GLU A 129 11.11 17.40 -3.80
C GLU A 129 11.23 18.67 -2.95
N GLY A 130 12.24 18.69 -2.07
CA GLY A 130 12.50 19.82 -1.19
C GLY A 130 11.48 19.99 -0.05
N TRP A 131 10.50 19.11 0.13
CA TRP A 131 9.67 19.18 1.33
C TRP A 131 10.46 18.86 2.59
N THR A 132 10.14 19.59 3.66
CA THR A 132 10.50 19.21 5.02
C THR A 132 9.66 18.01 5.47
N PHE A 133 10.14 17.24 6.45
CA PHE A 133 9.34 16.15 6.99
C PHE A 133 7.98 16.65 7.54
N ALA A 134 7.94 17.83 8.16
CA ALA A 134 6.70 18.45 8.62
C ALA A 134 5.70 18.75 7.48
N GLN A 135 6.16 19.18 6.31
CA GLN A 135 5.30 19.39 5.14
C GLN A 135 4.75 18.07 4.60
N LEU A 136 5.61 17.05 4.54
CA LEU A 136 5.21 15.69 4.14
C LEU A 136 4.14 15.14 5.10
N ARG A 137 4.35 15.28 6.41
CA ARG A 137 3.40 14.94 7.48
C ARG A 137 2.03 15.57 7.28
N ASN A 138 1.97 16.88 7.00
CA ASN A 138 0.71 17.58 6.79
C ASN A 138 -0.11 16.98 5.63
N VAL A 139 0.56 16.56 4.56
CA VAL A 139 -0.09 15.97 3.38
C VAL A 139 -0.53 14.53 3.65
N LEU A 140 0.25 13.76 4.41
CA LEU A 140 -0.16 12.43 4.90
C LEU A 140 -1.40 12.51 5.81
N ASP A 141 -1.35 13.39 6.82
CA ASP A 141 -2.41 13.55 7.82
C ASP A 141 -3.71 14.10 7.19
N ALA A 142 -3.64 14.80 6.06
CA ALA A 142 -4.80 15.33 5.35
C ALA A 142 -5.41 14.36 4.30
N HIS A 143 -4.72 13.27 3.95
CA HIS A 143 -5.13 12.44 2.82
C HIS A 143 -6.30 11.49 3.19
N PRO A 144 -7.50 11.63 2.57
CA PRO A 144 -8.72 10.96 3.04
C PRO A 144 -8.74 9.44 2.83
N ALA A 145 -7.87 8.93 1.96
CA ALA A 145 -7.78 7.51 1.66
C ALA A 145 -6.70 6.78 2.48
N LEU A 146 -6.02 7.44 3.41
CA LEU A 146 -5.03 6.78 4.28
C LEU A 146 -5.63 6.45 5.65
N SER A 147 -5.14 5.38 6.26
CA SER A 147 -5.27 5.17 7.69
C SER A 147 -4.20 6.00 8.39
N HIS A 148 -4.65 6.91 9.25
CA HIS A 148 -3.83 7.91 9.92
C HIS A 148 -3.16 7.35 11.20
N GLU A 149 -2.44 6.24 11.08
CA GLU A 149 -1.79 5.55 12.21
C GLU A 149 -0.64 6.34 12.82
N SER A 150 -0.09 7.26 12.04
CA SER A 150 1.03 8.08 12.43
C SER A 150 0.62 9.41 13.08
N THR A 151 -0.66 9.77 13.09
CA THR A 151 -1.15 11.03 13.67
C THR A 151 -0.90 11.09 15.17
N GLY A 152 -0.41 12.25 15.64
CA GLY A 152 -0.10 12.50 17.05
C GLY A 152 1.21 11.85 17.53
N LEU A 153 1.91 11.12 16.66
CA LEU A 153 3.25 10.62 16.97
C LEU A 153 4.29 11.72 16.77
N SER A 154 5.29 11.74 17.65
CA SER A 154 6.51 12.50 17.43
C SER A 154 7.39 11.86 16.36
N ASP A 155 8.28 12.65 15.75
CA ASP A 155 9.27 12.20 14.77
C ASP A 155 10.07 10.99 15.26
N ALA A 156 10.53 11.01 16.51
CA ALA A 156 11.26 9.88 17.11
C ALA A 156 10.41 8.61 17.21
N GLN A 157 9.12 8.73 17.55
CA GLN A 157 8.21 7.58 17.63
C GLN A 157 7.88 7.01 16.24
N ILE A 158 7.84 7.86 15.21
CA ILE A 158 7.68 7.41 13.82
C ILE A 158 8.91 6.62 13.41
N LEU A 159 10.10 7.18 13.58
CA LEU A 159 11.36 6.47 13.27
C LEU A 159 11.46 5.13 13.98
N GLN A 160 11.09 5.08 15.27
CA GLN A 160 11.06 3.85 16.05
C GLN A 160 10.05 2.83 15.49
N ARG A 161 8.82 3.24 15.15
CA ARG A 161 7.80 2.33 14.58
C ARG A 161 8.20 1.80 13.21
N LEU A 162 8.96 2.59 12.45
CA LEU A 162 9.45 2.22 11.14
C LEU A 162 10.76 1.43 11.20
N ASP A 163 11.33 1.18 12.38
CA ASP A 163 12.65 0.54 12.55
C ASP A 163 13.73 1.27 11.74
N ILE A 164 13.80 2.60 11.94
CA ILE A 164 14.76 3.48 11.28
C ILE A 164 15.72 4.02 12.34
N ASP A 165 16.97 3.57 12.29
CA ASP A 165 18.05 4.06 13.15
C ASP A 165 18.71 5.31 12.56
N LYS A 166 18.00 6.44 12.63
CA LYS A 166 18.47 7.78 12.23
C LYS A 166 18.11 8.79 13.32
N VAL A 167 18.91 9.85 13.42
CA VAL A 167 18.69 10.91 14.43
C VAL A 167 17.47 11.78 14.09
N SER A 168 17.20 11.98 12.80
CA SER A 168 16.14 12.84 12.29
C SER A 168 15.47 12.18 11.08
N PRO A 169 14.14 12.35 10.89
CA PRO A 169 13.43 11.90 9.69
C PRO A 169 13.74 12.75 8.45
N GLU A 170 14.36 13.92 8.62
CA GLU A 170 14.58 14.89 7.55
C GLU A 170 15.42 14.31 6.40
N GLY A 171 14.95 14.48 5.17
CA GLY A 171 15.61 14.00 3.96
C GLY A 171 15.55 12.48 3.73
N TRP A 172 15.01 11.68 4.64
CA TRP A 172 15.04 10.23 4.56
C TRP A 172 13.86 9.59 3.81
N PHE A 173 12.93 10.38 3.28
CA PHE A 173 11.78 9.88 2.53
C PHE A 173 11.88 10.34 1.08
N PHE A 174 11.95 9.38 0.15
CA PHE A 174 12.20 9.70 -1.25
C PHE A 174 11.00 10.44 -1.86
N PRO A 175 11.21 11.54 -2.61
CA PRO A 175 10.15 12.23 -3.32
C PRO A 175 9.73 11.43 -4.56
N ASP A 176 8.47 11.01 -4.61
CA ASP A 176 7.82 10.42 -5.78
C ASP A 176 6.29 10.45 -5.62
N THR A 177 5.58 9.98 -6.64
CA THR A 177 4.16 9.63 -6.56
C THR A 177 4.02 8.19 -6.06
N TYR A 178 3.36 8.04 -4.92
CA TYR A 178 3.11 6.75 -4.30
C TYR A 178 1.66 6.33 -4.51
N PHE A 179 1.46 5.16 -5.11
CA PHE A 179 0.15 4.55 -5.28
C PHE A 179 -0.12 3.54 -4.16
N PHE A 180 -1.31 3.57 -3.58
CA PHE A 180 -1.70 2.71 -2.48
C PHE A 180 -3.20 2.40 -2.51
N ALA A 181 -3.60 1.36 -1.78
CA ALA A 181 -5.01 1.01 -1.62
C ALA A 181 -5.67 1.99 -0.63
N ALA A 182 -6.90 2.42 -0.89
CA ALA A 182 -7.59 3.21 0.13
C ALA A 182 -7.72 2.41 1.45
N GLY A 183 -7.46 3.06 2.58
CA GLY A 183 -7.32 2.46 3.91
C GLY A 183 -5.90 1.98 4.25
N SER A 184 -4.92 2.09 3.35
CA SER A 184 -3.52 1.77 3.65
C SER A 184 -2.96 2.64 4.76
N SER A 185 -2.11 2.05 5.61
CA SER A 185 -1.39 2.76 6.67
C SER A 185 -0.43 3.82 6.11
N ASP A 186 -0.48 5.02 6.66
CA ASP A 186 0.48 6.09 6.39
C ASP A 186 1.92 5.70 6.80
N LEU A 187 2.09 4.92 7.88
CA LEU A 187 3.39 4.37 8.29
C LEU A 187 3.94 3.40 7.24
N ALA A 188 3.10 2.57 6.61
CA ALA A 188 3.53 1.68 5.54
C ALA A 188 4.05 2.49 4.32
N LEU A 189 3.36 3.59 3.99
CA LEU A 189 3.78 4.49 2.92
C LEU A 189 5.12 5.16 3.23
N LEU A 190 5.30 5.64 4.46
CA LEU A 190 6.56 6.19 4.95
C LEU A 190 7.69 5.14 4.91
N LYS A 191 7.44 3.89 5.31
CA LYS A 191 8.45 2.82 5.23
C LYS A 191 8.89 2.58 3.79
N GLN A 192 7.94 2.54 2.85
CA GLN A 192 8.25 2.37 1.43
C GLN A 192 9.11 3.54 0.91
N ALA A 193 8.77 4.77 1.27
CA ALA A 193 9.55 5.94 0.87
C ALA A 193 10.95 5.97 1.48
N TYR A 194 11.09 5.51 2.73
CA TYR A 194 12.39 5.35 3.40
C TYR A 194 13.29 4.34 2.68
N LEU A 195 12.80 3.12 2.47
CA LEU A 195 13.59 2.05 1.84
C LEU A 195 14.06 2.44 0.43
N ARG A 196 13.20 3.15 -0.30
CA ARG A 196 13.55 3.71 -1.60
C ARG A 196 14.65 4.76 -1.50
N MET A 197 14.56 5.65 -0.52
CA MET A 197 15.57 6.68 -0.30
C MET A 197 16.92 6.06 0.04
N GLU A 198 16.94 5.14 0.99
CA GLU A 198 18.14 4.42 1.43
C GLU A 198 18.82 3.70 0.27
N SER A 199 18.05 2.93 -0.51
CA SER A 199 18.55 2.21 -1.68
C SER A 199 19.10 3.17 -2.75
N LYS A 200 18.37 4.24 -3.07
CA LYS A 200 18.78 5.20 -4.10
C LYS A 200 20.03 5.97 -3.68
N LEU A 201 20.08 6.41 -2.43
CA LEU A 201 21.20 7.16 -1.88
C LEU A 201 22.47 6.29 -1.85
N GLN A 202 22.35 5.03 -1.40
CA GLN A 202 23.47 4.10 -1.38
C GLN A 202 24.00 3.83 -2.79
N ALA A 203 23.12 3.56 -3.76
CA ALA A 203 23.53 3.32 -5.14
C ALA A 203 24.23 4.54 -5.76
N LEU A 204 23.73 5.75 -5.51
CA LEU A 204 24.38 6.99 -5.98
C LEU A 204 25.72 7.24 -5.28
N TRP A 205 25.82 6.93 -3.98
CA TRP A 205 27.05 7.07 -3.23
C TRP A 205 28.14 6.13 -3.73
N GLU A 206 27.80 4.89 -4.09
CA GLU A 206 28.75 3.93 -4.68
C GLU A 206 29.26 4.38 -6.05
N GLN A 207 28.41 5.05 -6.84
CA GLN A 207 28.72 5.54 -8.19
C GLN A 207 29.30 6.97 -8.22
N ARG A 208 29.50 7.59 -7.07
CA ARG A 208 29.94 8.98 -6.98
C ARG A 208 31.33 9.21 -7.58
N GLU A 209 31.60 10.45 -7.96
CA GLU A 209 32.95 10.86 -8.35
C GLU A 209 33.95 10.77 -7.18
N ALA A 210 35.18 10.37 -7.48
CA ALA A 210 36.25 10.34 -6.49
C ALA A 210 36.68 11.75 -6.08
N GLY A 211 37.12 11.93 -4.83
CA GLY A 211 37.65 13.20 -4.34
C GLY A 211 36.59 14.25 -3.98
N LEU A 212 35.34 13.85 -3.77
CA LEU A 212 34.33 14.70 -3.14
C LEU A 212 34.71 14.99 -1.67
N PRO A 213 34.54 16.23 -1.17
CA PRO A 213 34.83 16.61 0.21
C PRO A 213 33.69 16.19 1.17
N LEU A 214 33.21 14.95 1.01
CA LEU A 214 32.08 14.39 1.75
C LEU A 214 32.50 13.04 2.33
N ASN A 215 32.20 12.80 3.61
CA ASN A 215 32.64 11.61 4.33
C ASN A 215 31.73 10.40 4.11
N ASN A 216 30.44 10.63 3.88
CA ASN A 216 29.44 9.58 3.78
C ASN A 216 28.22 10.01 2.94
N ALA A 217 27.37 9.04 2.63
CA ALA A 217 26.17 9.26 1.82
C ALA A 217 25.18 10.23 2.46
N TYR A 218 25.13 10.31 3.79
CA TYR A 218 24.24 11.24 4.48
C TYR A 218 24.69 12.69 4.31
N GLU A 219 25.99 12.99 4.33
CA GLU A 219 26.51 14.33 4.00
C GLU A 219 26.19 14.72 2.55
N ALA A 220 26.23 13.76 1.61
CA ALA A 220 25.79 14.01 0.24
C ALA A 220 24.30 14.35 0.16
N LEU A 221 23.45 13.66 0.95
CA LEU A 221 22.03 13.98 1.05
C LEU A 221 21.80 15.39 1.65
N VAL A 222 22.53 15.76 2.69
CA VAL A 222 22.45 17.12 3.28
C VAL A 222 22.85 18.17 2.25
N LEU A 223 23.93 17.95 1.50
CA LEU A 223 24.31 18.88 0.44
C LEU A 223 23.25 18.94 -0.68
N ALA A 224 22.68 17.79 -1.06
CA ALA A 224 21.63 17.73 -2.07
C ALA A 224 20.36 18.50 -1.64
N SER A 225 19.99 18.46 -0.36
CA SER A 225 18.84 19.23 0.14
C SER A 225 19.08 20.74 0.09
N ILE A 226 20.31 21.18 0.33
CA ILE A 226 20.72 22.58 0.17
C ILE A 226 20.62 23.00 -1.30
N VAL A 227 21.16 22.20 -2.23
CA VAL A 227 21.09 22.49 -3.68
C VAL A 227 19.65 22.57 -4.16
N GLU A 228 18.80 21.63 -3.74
CA GLU A 228 17.37 21.59 -4.09
C GLU A 228 16.63 22.85 -3.64
N LYS A 229 16.99 23.39 -2.47
CA LYS A 229 16.39 24.61 -1.92
C LYS A 229 16.94 25.90 -2.52
N GLU A 230 18.18 25.89 -2.99
CA GLU A 230 18.83 27.06 -3.56
C GLU A 230 18.29 27.36 -4.97
N THR A 231 18.00 26.32 -5.78
CA THR A 231 17.41 26.50 -7.11
C THR A 231 16.38 25.43 -7.47
N GLY A 232 15.19 25.90 -7.88
CA GLY A 232 14.15 25.05 -8.49
C GLY A 232 14.39 24.76 -9.98
N ARG A 233 15.45 25.33 -10.57
CA ARG A 233 15.77 25.20 -12.00
C ARG A 233 16.74 24.04 -12.22
N ASN A 234 16.30 23.03 -12.96
CA ASN A 234 17.11 21.82 -13.22
C ASN A 234 18.45 22.12 -13.90
N ASP A 235 18.51 23.12 -14.79
CA ASP A 235 19.70 23.54 -15.52
C ASP A 235 20.76 24.23 -14.65
N GLU A 236 20.40 24.71 -13.46
CA GLU A 236 21.34 25.40 -12.56
C GLU A 236 21.91 24.50 -11.45
N ARG A 237 21.26 23.37 -11.17
CA ARG A 237 21.59 22.50 -10.03
C ARG A 237 23.05 22.02 -10.05
N GLU A 238 23.57 21.67 -11.21
CA GLU A 238 24.97 21.23 -11.35
C GLU A 238 25.95 22.36 -11.01
N LEU A 239 25.67 23.59 -11.46
CA LEU A 239 26.51 24.75 -11.18
C LEU A 239 26.47 25.11 -9.69
N VAL A 240 25.28 25.12 -9.09
CA VAL A 240 25.10 25.38 -7.65
C VAL A 240 25.82 24.32 -6.81
N ALA A 241 25.68 23.04 -7.16
CA ALA A 241 26.42 21.96 -6.49
C ALA A 241 27.94 22.14 -6.60
N ALA A 242 28.45 22.52 -7.79
CA ALA A 242 29.87 22.78 -7.99
C ALA A 242 30.38 23.93 -7.10
N VAL A 243 29.59 25.00 -6.93
CA VAL A 243 29.95 26.12 -6.03
C VAL A 243 30.10 25.65 -4.58
N PHE A 244 29.13 24.88 -4.07
CA PHE A 244 29.19 24.38 -2.69
C PHE A 244 30.33 23.37 -2.47
N ILE A 245 30.54 22.44 -3.41
CA ILE A 245 31.67 21.51 -3.35
C ILE A 245 33.00 22.26 -3.33
N ASN A 246 33.17 23.29 -4.15
CA ASN A 246 34.38 24.13 -4.16
C ASN A 246 34.57 24.92 -2.87
N ARG A 247 33.48 25.38 -2.23
CA ARG A 247 33.52 26.00 -0.90
C ARG A 247 34.02 25.01 0.15
N LEU A 248 33.46 23.80 0.19
CA LEU A 248 33.86 22.75 1.12
C LEU A 248 35.34 22.36 0.96
N LYS A 249 35.81 22.15 -0.29
CA LYS A 249 37.23 21.85 -0.57
C LYS A 249 38.20 22.92 -0.06
N ARG A 250 37.76 24.18 0.02
CA ARG A 250 38.57 25.31 0.49
C ARG A 250 38.37 25.64 1.97
N GLY A 251 37.58 24.86 2.70
CA GLY A 251 37.21 25.18 4.08
C GLY A 251 36.50 26.53 4.19
N MET A 252 35.65 26.85 3.21
CA MET A 252 34.79 28.04 3.23
C MET A 252 33.38 27.65 3.68
N ARG A 253 32.77 28.51 4.51
CA ARG A 253 31.38 28.35 4.93
C ARG A 253 30.44 28.36 3.72
N LEU A 254 29.34 27.59 3.77
CA LEU A 254 28.40 27.49 2.65
C LEU A 254 27.62 28.79 2.45
N GLN A 255 27.19 29.43 3.55
CA GLN A 255 26.47 30.72 3.55
C GLN A 255 25.25 30.69 2.62
N THR A 256 24.32 29.79 2.90
CA THR A 256 23.09 29.57 2.11
C THR A 256 21.85 29.88 2.96
N ASP A 257 20.99 30.75 2.44
CA ASP A 257 19.77 31.23 3.08
C ASP A 257 18.81 30.08 3.48
N PRO A 258 18.55 29.06 2.61
CA PRO A 258 17.77 27.87 2.97
C PRO A 258 18.07 27.25 4.33
N THR A 259 19.34 27.16 4.71
CA THR A 259 19.75 26.54 5.98
C THR A 259 19.41 27.39 7.19
N VAL A 260 19.45 28.72 7.05
CA VAL A 260 19.05 29.67 8.08
C VAL A 260 17.53 29.63 8.25
N ILE A 261 16.80 29.64 7.13
CA ILE A 261 15.33 29.53 7.11
C ILE A 261 14.89 28.22 7.78
N TYR A 262 15.53 27.10 7.44
CA TYR A 262 15.25 25.83 8.09
C TYR A 262 15.50 25.88 9.61
N GLY A 263 16.62 26.49 10.04
CA GLY A 263 16.93 26.66 11.46
C GLY A 263 15.99 27.58 12.24
N LEU A 264 15.33 28.53 11.58
CA LEU A 264 14.28 29.37 12.18
C LEU A 264 12.97 28.61 12.39
N GLY A 265 12.71 27.59 11.56
CA GLY A 265 11.51 26.75 11.63
C GLY A 265 10.22 27.57 11.65
N ALA A 266 9.35 27.30 12.62
CA ALA A 266 8.05 27.98 12.78
C ALA A 266 8.15 29.49 13.07
N SER A 267 9.34 29.99 13.44
CA SER A 267 9.55 31.43 13.69
C SER A 267 9.79 32.23 12.41
N PHE A 268 9.97 31.56 11.25
CA PHE A 268 10.16 32.22 9.98
C PHE A 268 8.85 32.81 9.45
N ASP A 269 8.80 34.13 9.32
CA ASP A 269 7.63 34.89 8.88
C ASP A 269 7.59 35.16 7.36
N GLY A 270 8.49 34.52 6.61
CA GLY A 270 8.66 34.74 5.17
C GLY A 270 9.71 35.80 4.82
N ASN A 271 10.23 36.56 5.79
CA ASN A 271 11.22 37.60 5.54
C ASN A 271 12.53 37.33 6.30
N LEU A 272 13.59 36.98 5.56
CA LEU A 272 14.91 36.71 6.14
C LEU A 272 15.64 38.03 6.43
N ARG A 273 15.95 38.30 7.71
CA ARG A 273 16.59 39.54 8.16
C ARG A 273 18.06 39.32 8.43
N ARG A 274 18.85 40.40 8.36
CA ARG A 274 20.29 40.37 8.68
C ARG A 274 20.61 39.76 10.05
N ARG A 275 19.77 40.02 11.06
CA ARG A 275 19.94 39.46 12.40
C ARG A 275 19.84 37.94 12.41
N ASP A 276 19.02 37.37 11.53
CA ASP A 276 18.80 35.92 11.46
C ASP A 276 20.05 35.25 10.86
N LEU A 277 20.66 35.87 9.84
CA LEU A 277 21.93 35.42 9.26
C LEU A 277 23.09 35.44 10.27
N GLN A 278 23.06 36.35 11.24
CA GLN A 278 24.12 36.54 12.25
C GLN A 278 23.89 35.72 13.53
N THR A 279 22.68 35.19 13.74
CA THR A 279 22.32 34.44 14.94
C THR A 279 22.79 33.00 14.81
N ASP A 280 23.66 32.55 15.72
CA ASP A 280 24.21 31.19 15.66
C ASP A 280 23.15 30.13 16.00
N ASN A 281 23.06 29.10 15.17
CA ASN A 281 22.30 27.88 15.43
C ASN A 281 22.93 26.72 14.66
N ILE A 282 22.54 25.48 14.97
CA ILE A 282 23.18 24.28 14.40
C ILE A 282 23.06 24.16 12.87
N TYR A 283 22.10 24.82 12.25
CA TYR A 283 21.87 24.82 10.81
C TYR A 283 22.44 26.06 10.11
N ASN A 284 22.84 27.11 10.84
CA ASN A 284 23.26 28.37 10.23
C ASN A 284 24.66 28.25 9.60
N THR A 285 24.69 28.05 8.28
CA THR A 285 25.92 27.98 7.50
C THR A 285 26.62 29.34 7.29
N TYR A 286 26.09 30.44 7.83
CA TYR A 286 26.82 31.71 7.91
C TYR A 286 27.76 31.78 9.11
N THR A 287 27.44 31.07 10.18
CA THR A 287 28.22 31.09 11.43
C THR A 287 29.10 29.84 11.57
N ARG A 288 28.70 28.71 10.96
CA ARG A 288 29.35 27.39 11.12
C ARG A 288 29.72 26.74 9.79
N TYR A 289 30.46 25.64 9.86
CA TYR A 289 30.92 24.83 8.72
C TYR A 289 30.06 23.58 8.57
#